data_AF-A0A1H9HU84-F1
#
_entry.id   AF-A0A1H9HU84-F1
#
_cell.length_a   1.000
_cell.length_b   1.000
_cell.length_c   1.000
_cell.angle_alpha   90.00
_cell.angle_beta   90.00
_cell.angle_gamma   90.00
#
_symmetry.space_group_name_H-M   'P 1'
#
loop_
_entity.id
_entity.type
_entity.pdbx_description
1 polymer ?
#
loop_
_entity_poly.entity_id
_entity_poly.type
_entity_poly.pdbx_seq_one_letter_code
_entity_poly.pdbx_strand_id
1 'polypeptide(L)'
;MQDVINDLTSLFEEAKQKSEFDFVLILINYKGMGTKKLTTNLHEWFEAIEFYKQLYTIHSDKEKTRVGTLIYSTFFENSDFYNIIGSLCKIKLGQKGSSYLFWKTKKYERLLGIGEKQDFLVELLDDAGKRNIIAFFNDNHHKEIRNTYFHSAYSLSDEDYKMHDSETISIGGVGRSWFNIDTFLNPKIDNVIIFFDTFKKLYLDSFDSYIVDKEVTGFFPNESKITILGSDEGLKGFRIKNAVQFYGEWHDSGIWYEEEHDIWAGNNINVYFQNVETIEIREQITRYENKADINKNDSEFYNLIDKIKERQQPFELQKATHLLLKFGSIRDKKMSEEENQFKKQSYPKVVLPYYQKAIEIGPQFVDIPTLTKRIAEIENNYKQQPY
;
A
#
# COMPACT_ATOMS: atom_id res chain seq x y z
N MET A 1 -7.45 1.53 19.82
CA MET A 1 -6.02 1.72 19.47
C MET A 1 -5.13 0.53 19.83
N GLN A 2 -5.31 -0.14 20.98
CA GLN A 2 -4.44 -1.27 21.35
C GLN A 2 -4.36 -2.38 20.28
N ASP A 3 -5.50 -2.80 19.74
CA ASP A 3 -5.51 -3.85 18.70
C ASP A 3 -4.83 -3.41 17.40
N VAL A 4 -4.88 -2.11 17.08
CA VAL A 4 -4.18 -1.52 15.93
C VAL A 4 -2.66 -1.60 16.15
N ILE A 5 -2.20 -1.26 17.36
CA ILE A 5 -0.79 -1.36 17.77
C ILE A 5 -0.31 -2.81 17.72
N ASN A 6 -1.13 -3.74 18.20
CA ASN A 6 -0.82 -5.17 18.19
C ASN A 6 -0.71 -5.70 16.75
N ASP A 7 -1.65 -5.33 15.86
CA ASP A 7 -1.60 -5.69 14.44
C ASP A 7 -0.35 -5.13 13.76
N LEU A 8 0.01 -3.86 14.05
CA LEU A 8 1.18 -3.22 13.48
C LEU A 8 2.49 -3.86 13.99
N THR A 9 2.59 -4.13 15.29
CA THR A 9 3.75 -4.78 15.91
C THR A 9 3.96 -6.18 15.33
N SER A 10 2.90 -6.99 15.35
CA SER A 10 2.95 -8.35 14.81
C SER A 10 3.19 -8.37 13.30
N LEU A 11 2.79 -7.35 12.54
CA LEU A 11 3.14 -7.25 11.11
C LEU A 11 4.65 -7.14 10.89
N PHE A 12 5.35 -6.33 11.68
CA PHE A 12 6.82 -6.23 11.61
C PHE A 12 7.49 -7.55 12.01
N GLU A 13 7.05 -8.16 13.11
CA GLU A 13 7.60 -9.42 13.61
C GLU A 13 7.41 -10.57 12.61
N GLU A 14 6.18 -10.77 12.12
CA GLU A 14 5.84 -11.84 11.19
C GLU A 14 6.55 -11.65 9.84
N ALA A 15 6.68 -10.42 9.35
CA ALA A 15 7.42 -10.14 8.12
C ALA A 15 8.92 -10.49 8.28
N LYS A 16 9.54 -10.04 9.39
CA LYS A 16 10.93 -10.38 9.70
C LYS A 16 11.14 -11.89 9.83
N GLN A 17 10.23 -12.60 10.51
CA GLN A 17 10.28 -14.05 10.66
C GLN A 17 10.10 -14.80 9.33
N LYS A 18 9.28 -14.26 8.43
CA LYS A 18 8.97 -14.90 7.14
C LYS A 18 10.12 -14.78 6.14
N SER A 19 10.74 -13.61 6.04
CA SER A 19 11.96 -13.38 5.26
C SER A 19 12.73 -12.19 5.83
N GLU A 20 13.75 -12.48 6.62
CA GLU A 20 14.57 -11.44 7.25
C GLU A 20 15.33 -10.62 6.21
N PHE A 21 15.76 -11.24 5.10
CA PHE A 21 16.41 -10.53 4.01
C PHE A 21 15.46 -9.53 3.32
N ASP A 22 14.26 -9.96 2.93
CA ASP A 22 13.31 -9.03 2.30
C ASP A 22 12.87 -7.95 3.28
N PHE A 23 12.74 -8.26 4.57
CA PHE A 23 12.49 -7.29 5.62
C PHE A 23 13.61 -6.23 5.69
N VAL A 24 14.88 -6.64 5.65
CA VAL A 24 16.04 -5.72 5.58
C VAL A 24 16.01 -4.85 4.32
N LEU A 25 15.65 -5.41 3.16
CA LEU A 25 15.52 -4.62 1.94
C LEU A 25 14.50 -3.48 2.08
N ILE A 26 13.40 -3.74 2.80
CA ILE A 26 12.38 -2.71 3.11
C ILE A 26 12.88 -1.67 4.09
N LEU A 27 13.66 -2.05 5.10
CA LEU A 27 14.28 -1.08 6.01
C LEU A 27 15.27 -0.16 5.28
N ILE A 28 16.11 -0.71 4.41
CA ILE A 28 17.07 0.07 3.60
C ILE A 28 16.33 0.99 2.63
N ASN A 29 15.22 0.51 2.04
CA ASN A 29 14.40 1.26 1.07
C ASN A 29 15.25 1.91 -0.03
N TYR A 30 16.21 1.15 -0.58
CA TYR A 30 17.18 1.67 -1.54
C TYR A 30 16.50 2.11 -2.85
N LYS A 31 16.64 3.39 -3.18
CA LYS A 31 16.09 4.01 -4.41
C LYS A 31 17.18 4.50 -5.38
N GLY A 32 18.44 4.42 -4.98
CA GLY A 32 19.59 4.93 -5.71
C GLY A 32 20.71 5.33 -4.75
N MET A 33 21.87 5.67 -5.31
CA MET A 33 22.99 6.17 -4.53
C MET A 33 22.67 7.57 -3.98
N GLY A 34 22.95 7.77 -2.70
CA GLY A 34 22.80 9.05 -2.05
C GLY A 34 22.67 8.93 -0.54
N THR A 35 22.58 10.08 0.11
CA THR A 35 22.54 10.15 1.57
C THR A 35 21.36 9.39 2.15
N LYS A 36 21.62 8.65 3.24
CA LYS A 36 20.63 7.81 3.93
C LYS A 36 19.35 8.60 4.26
N LYS A 37 19.51 9.87 4.64
CA LYS A 37 18.40 10.77 5.00
C LYS A 37 17.72 11.45 3.82
N LEU A 38 18.36 11.56 2.66
CA LEU A 38 17.88 12.36 1.52
C LEU A 38 17.33 11.54 0.36
N THR A 39 17.62 10.23 0.33
CA THR A 39 17.13 9.31 -0.71
C THR A 39 15.68 8.87 -0.50
N THR A 40 15.12 9.12 0.69
CA THR A 40 13.72 8.86 1.05
C THR A 40 13.14 10.07 1.77
N ASN A 41 11.82 10.27 1.72
CA ASN A 41 11.17 11.34 2.49
C ASN A 41 10.71 10.86 3.87
N LEU A 42 11.08 9.64 4.27
CA LEU A 42 10.62 9.01 5.51
C LEU A 42 11.24 9.69 6.75
N HIS A 43 12.54 9.96 6.72
CA HIS A 43 13.22 10.64 7.84
C HIS A 43 12.74 12.07 8.02
N GLU A 44 12.62 12.83 6.93
CA GLU A 44 12.00 14.17 6.94
C GLU A 44 10.58 14.13 7.50
N TRP A 45 9.78 13.12 7.12
CA TRP A 45 8.43 12.94 7.65
C TRP A 45 8.43 12.61 9.15
N PHE A 46 9.36 11.81 9.63
CA PHE A 46 9.54 11.58 11.07
C PHE A 46 9.89 12.87 11.81
N GLU A 47 10.86 13.64 11.31
CA GLU A 47 11.29 14.89 11.93
C GLU A 47 10.20 15.96 11.92
N ALA A 48 9.50 16.13 10.79
CA ALA A 48 8.41 17.09 10.64
C ALA A 48 7.24 16.80 11.59
N ILE A 49 6.79 15.54 11.69
CA ILE A 49 5.69 15.20 12.60
C ILE A 49 6.10 15.39 14.06
N GLU A 50 7.34 15.05 14.45
CA GLU A 50 7.81 15.34 15.82
C GLU A 50 7.84 16.84 16.12
N PHE A 51 8.32 17.64 15.18
CA PHE A 51 8.29 19.10 15.31
C PHE A 51 6.86 19.61 15.46
N TYR A 52 5.92 19.15 14.62
CA TYR A 52 4.53 19.54 14.73
C TYR A 52 3.87 19.06 16.03
N LYS A 53 4.23 17.88 16.55
CA LYS A 53 3.76 17.41 17.87
C LYS A 53 4.19 18.35 18.99
N GLN A 54 5.41 18.89 18.95
CA GLN A 54 5.87 19.89 19.93
C GLN A 54 5.02 21.17 19.84
N LEU A 55 4.73 21.65 18.63
CA LEU A 55 3.84 22.79 18.45
C LEU A 55 2.41 22.49 18.94
N TYR A 56 1.90 21.28 18.69
CA TYR A 56 0.56 20.86 19.10
C TYR A 56 0.37 20.83 20.62
N THR A 57 1.43 20.56 21.38
CA THR A 57 1.39 20.56 22.84
C THR A 57 1.57 21.94 23.46
N ILE A 58 2.30 22.85 22.80
CA ILE A 58 2.59 24.19 23.31
C ILE A 58 1.46 25.18 23.01
N HIS A 59 0.80 25.05 21.85
CA HIS A 59 -0.27 25.96 21.43
C HIS A 59 -1.64 25.56 22.01
N SER A 60 -2.56 26.52 22.08
CA SER A 60 -3.96 26.33 22.48
C SER A 60 -4.94 26.76 21.37
N ASP A 61 -6.21 26.44 21.58
CA ASP A 61 -7.33 26.94 20.78
C ASP A 61 -7.12 26.75 19.26
N LYS A 62 -7.35 27.80 18.47
CA LYS A 62 -7.26 27.77 17.00
C LYS A 62 -5.88 27.43 16.49
N GLU A 63 -4.82 27.79 17.21
CA GLU A 63 -3.44 27.45 16.82
C GLU A 63 -3.21 25.95 16.99
N LYS A 64 -3.63 25.39 18.12
CA LYS A 64 -3.59 23.94 18.36
C LYS A 64 -4.38 23.18 17.31
N THR A 65 -5.58 23.63 16.96
CA THR A 65 -6.39 23.00 15.92
C THR A 65 -5.67 23.00 14.57
N ARG A 66 -5.06 24.13 14.17
CA ARG A 66 -4.31 24.21 12.91
C ARG A 66 -3.12 23.26 12.87
N VAL A 67 -2.33 23.24 13.94
CA VAL A 67 -1.17 22.33 14.05
C VAL A 67 -1.64 20.87 14.06
N GLY A 68 -2.71 20.56 14.79
CA GLY A 68 -3.31 19.23 14.81
C GLY A 68 -3.76 18.77 13.42
N THR A 69 -4.45 19.64 12.67
CA THR A 69 -4.85 19.35 11.29
C THR A 69 -3.64 19.23 10.35
N LEU A 70 -2.54 19.96 10.61
CA LEU A 70 -1.28 19.79 9.89
C LEU A 70 -0.69 18.40 10.14
N ILE A 71 -0.57 17.95 11.39
CA ILE A 71 -0.12 16.58 11.73
C ILE A 71 -0.97 15.54 11.01
N TYR A 72 -2.29 15.67 11.16
CA TYR A 72 -3.26 14.78 10.53
C TYR A 72 -3.04 14.68 9.02
N SER A 73 -2.92 15.83 8.35
CA SER A 73 -2.77 15.89 6.90
C SER A 73 -1.40 15.37 6.45
N THR A 74 -0.33 15.76 7.14
CA THR A 74 1.04 15.30 6.84
C THR A 74 1.22 13.80 7.03
N PHE A 75 0.56 13.19 8.04
CA PHE A 75 0.61 11.75 8.25
C PHE A 75 0.14 10.96 7.02
N PHE A 76 -1.03 11.31 6.49
CA PHE A 76 -1.65 10.55 5.40
C PHE A 76 -0.99 10.77 4.03
N GLU A 77 -0.09 11.74 3.87
CA GLU A 77 0.59 12.05 2.60
C GLU A 77 1.84 11.20 2.32
N ASN A 78 2.41 10.55 3.33
CA ASN A 78 3.70 9.88 3.18
C ASN A 78 3.58 8.57 2.38
N SER A 79 4.16 8.55 1.18
CA SER A 79 4.11 7.36 0.29
C SER A 79 5.02 6.23 0.76
N ASP A 80 6.14 6.56 1.41
CA ASP A 80 7.10 5.57 1.89
C ASP A 80 6.50 4.75 3.05
N PHE A 81 5.72 5.39 3.91
CA PHE A 81 4.90 4.73 4.93
C PHE A 81 3.99 3.66 4.31
N TYR A 82 3.15 4.01 3.32
CA TYR A 82 2.28 3.01 2.69
C TYR A 82 3.05 1.91 1.97
N ASN A 83 4.18 2.25 1.31
CA ASN A 83 5.02 1.26 0.64
C ASN A 83 5.62 0.26 1.64
N ILE A 84 6.06 0.74 2.82
CA ILE A 84 6.58 -0.11 3.89
C ILE A 84 5.47 -1.03 4.40
N ILE A 85 4.31 -0.50 4.79
CA ILE A 85 3.22 -1.34 5.32
C ILE A 85 2.79 -2.39 4.28
N GLY A 86 2.58 -1.99 3.03
CA GLY A 86 2.20 -2.92 1.97
C GLY A 86 3.27 -3.96 1.66
N SER A 87 4.55 -3.58 1.70
CA SER A 87 5.65 -4.53 1.53
C SER A 87 5.77 -5.51 2.69
N LEU A 88 5.54 -5.08 3.94
CA LEU A 88 5.50 -5.98 5.09
C LEU A 88 4.34 -6.99 4.95
N CYS A 89 3.18 -6.57 4.43
CA CYS A 89 2.09 -7.49 4.09
C CYS A 89 2.52 -8.52 3.04
N LYS A 90 3.16 -8.08 1.95
CA LYS A 90 3.68 -9.00 0.91
C LYS A 90 4.66 -10.02 1.50
N ILE A 91 5.62 -9.55 2.31
CA ILE A 91 6.62 -10.41 2.95
C ILE A 91 5.95 -11.43 3.84
N LYS A 92 5.02 -11.02 4.71
CA LYS A 92 4.22 -11.93 5.54
C LYS A 92 3.54 -13.02 4.71
N LEU A 93 3.00 -12.66 3.55
CA LEU A 93 2.33 -13.59 2.62
C LEU A 93 3.31 -14.49 1.85
N GLY A 94 4.63 -14.34 2.06
CA GLY A 94 5.67 -15.11 1.38
C GLY A 94 6.00 -14.58 -0.02
N GLN A 95 5.69 -13.33 -0.30
CA GLN A 95 6.02 -12.63 -1.53
C GLN A 95 7.16 -11.64 -1.30
N LYS A 96 7.85 -11.20 -2.36
CA LYS A 96 8.84 -10.13 -2.23
C LYS A 96 8.19 -8.80 -1.88
N GLY A 97 8.87 -7.98 -1.09
CA GLY A 97 8.50 -6.57 -0.93
C GLY A 97 8.53 -5.81 -2.27
N SER A 98 7.89 -4.63 -2.33
CA SER A 98 7.94 -3.80 -3.54
C SER A 98 8.09 -2.33 -3.19
N SER A 99 9.19 -1.72 -3.62
CA SER A 99 9.39 -0.27 -3.60
C SER A 99 8.48 0.47 -4.60
N TYR A 100 7.71 -0.28 -5.40
CA TYR A 100 6.94 0.18 -6.56
C TYR A 100 5.46 -0.25 -6.48
N LEU A 101 4.98 -0.56 -5.28
CA LEU A 101 3.65 -1.07 -5.01
C LEU A 101 2.53 -0.26 -5.68
N PHE A 102 2.72 1.06 -5.78
CA PHE A 102 1.73 2.02 -6.28
C PHE A 102 2.01 2.56 -7.70
N TRP A 103 2.74 1.81 -8.54
CA TRP A 103 3.04 2.23 -9.92
C TRP A 103 1.94 1.84 -10.92
N LYS A 104 1.58 2.78 -11.83
CA LYS A 104 0.74 2.58 -13.03
C LYS A 104 1.62 2.51 -14.29
N THR A 105 1.30 1.66 -15.27
CA THR A 105 2.33 1.13 -16.20
C THR A 105 2.69 1.95 -17.45
N LYS A 106 1.94 2.96 -17.93
CA LYS A 106 2.33 3.63 -19.21
C LYS A 106 3.35 4.77 -19.13
N LYS A 107 3.61 5.34 -17.97
CA LYS A 107 4.42 6.58 -17.86
C LYS A 107 5.29 6.71 -16.61
N TYR A 108 5.41 5.69 -15.77
CA TYR A 108 5.91 5.88 -14.40
C TYR A 108 5.20 7.05 -13.70
N GLU A 109 3.95 7.33 -14.08
CA GLU A 109 3.15 8.35 -13.42
C GLU A 109 2.87 7.83 -12.01
N ARG A 110 3.58 8.40 -11.03
CA ARG A 110 3.18 8.35 -9.63
C ARG A 110 1.84 9.04 -9.53
N LEU A 111 0.75 8.31 -9.64
CA LEU A 111 -0.56 8.82 -9.29
C LEU A 111 -1.27 7.76 -8.51
N LEU A 112 -1.24 7.94 -7.19
CA LEU A 112 -2.35 7.58 -6.35
C LEU A 112 -2.54 8.74 -5.35
N GLY A 113 -3.72 9.35 -5.37
CA GLY A 113 -4.17 10.15 -4.23
C GLY A 113 -4.17 9.27 -2.97
N ILE A 114 -4.21 9.88 -1.79
CA ILE A 114 -4.18 9.15 -0.51
C ILE A 114 -5.24 8.03 -0.49
N GLY A 115 -6.45 8.32 -0.97
CA GLY A 115 -7.55 7.35 -1.05
C GLY A 115 -7.20 6.11 -1.86
N GLU A 116 -6.66 6.27 -3.08
CA GLU A 116 -6.30 5.13 -3.91
C GLU A 116 -5.16 4.28 -3.29
N LYS A 117 -4.20 4.89 -2.56
CA LYS A 117 -3.16 4.13 -1.84
C LYS A 117 -3.75 3.28 -0.72
N GLN A 118 -4.70 3.84 0.02
CA GLN A 118 -5.41 3.10 1.07
C GLN A 118 -6.23 1.96 0.46
N ASP A 119 -6.96 2.23 -0.62
CA ASP A 119 -7.75 1.23 -1.35
C ASP A 119 -6.91 0.02 -1.78
N PHE A 120 -5.70 0.27 -2.28
CA PHE A 120 -4.75 -0.80 -2.61
C PHE A 120 -4.27 -1.56 -1.38
N LEU A 121 -4.01 -0.86 -0.28
CA LEU A 121 -3.46 -1.45 0.92
C LEU A 121 -4.48 -2.31 1.67
N VAL A 122 -5.76 -1.95 1.63
CA VAL A 122 -6.81 -2.62 2.39
C VAL A 122 -6.96 -4.09 2.02
N GLU A 123 -6.87 -4.46 0.73
CA GLU A 123 -6.93 -5.86 0.32
C GLU A 123 -5.69 -6.65 0.79
N LEU A 124 -4.50 -6.04 0.74
CA LEU A 124 -3.26 -6.65 1.25
C LEU A 124 -3.29 -6.83 2.77
N LEU A 125 -3.84 -5.85 3.51
CA LEU A 125 -4.01 -5.95 4.96
C LEU A 125 -5.01 -7.03 5.34
N ASP A 126 -6.09 -7.22 4.58
CA ASP A 126 -7.07 -8.28 4.86
C ASP A 126 -6.46 -9.66 4.62
N ASP A 127 -5.72 -9.83 3.52
CA ASP A 127 -4.96 -11.06 3.24
C ASP A 127 -3.92 -11.35 4.32
N ALA A 128 -3.25 -10.31 4.80
CA ALA A 128 -2.31 -10.39 5.90
C ALA A 128 -2.99 -10.54 7.27
N GLY A 129 -4.32 -10.57 7.35
CA GLY A 129 -5.07 -10.71 8.61
C GLY A 129 -4.89 -9.53 9.57
N LYS A 130 -4.60 -8.32 9.07
CA LYS A 130 -4.36 -7.10 9.85
C LYS A 130 -5.54 -6.14 9.78
N ARG A 131 -6.73 -6.64 10.16
CA ARG A 131 -8.01 -5.93 10.00
C ARG A 131 -8.13 -4.68 10.89
N ASN A 132 -7.42 -4.62 12.01
CA ASN A 132 -7.49 -3.45 12.88
C ASN A 132 -6.78 -2.24 12.25
N ILE A 133 -5.75 -2.48 11.42
CA ILE A 133 -5.11 -1.42 10.63
C ILE A 133 -6.08 -0.88 9.56
N ILE A 134 -6.88 -1.77 8.94
CA ILE A 134 -7.95 -1.35 8.00
C ILE A 134 -8.95 -0.44 8.72
N ALA A 135 -9.41 -0.84 9.91
CA ALA A 135 -10.33 -0.03 10.72
C ALA A 135 -9.72 1.34 11.06
N PHE A 136 -8.44 1.40 11.41
CA PHE A 136 -7.75 2.66 11.64
C PHE A 136 -7.85 3.61 10.44
N PHE A 137 -7.55 3.14 9.22
CA PHE A 137 -7.65 3.98 8.04
C PHE A 137 -9.09 4.44 7.79
N ASN A 138 -10.06 3.53 7.84
CA ASN A 138 -11.47 3.83 7.58
C ASN A 138 -12.06 4.83 8.61
N ASP A 139 -11.70 4.68 9.88
CA ASP A 139 -12.28 5.49 10.96
C ASP A 139 -11.64 6.88 11.04
N ASN A 140 -10.34 6.97 10.72
CA ASN A 140 -9.55 8.19 10.94
C ASN A 140 -9.31 9.00 9.67
N HIS A 141 -9.29 8.43 8.46
CA HIS A 141 -9.03 9.19 7.23
C HIS A 141 -10.31 9.77 6.61
N HIS A 142 -10.36 11.10 6.51
CA HIS A 142 -11.43 11.90 5.93
C HIS A 142 -10.76 12.89 4.96
N LYS A 143 -10.86 12.63 3.66
CA LYS A 143 -10.19 13.42 2.61
C LYS A 143 -10.59 14.89 2.66
N GLU A 144 -11.82 15.18 3.11
CA GLU A 144 -12.42 16.51 3.20
C GLU A 144 -11.68 17.40 4.21
N ILE A 145 -11.25 16.84 5.35
CA ILE A 145 -10.48 17.57 6.37
C ILE A 145 -9.16 18.05 5.76
N ARG A 146 -8.42 17.13 5.13
CA ARG A 146 -7.14 17.42 4.47
C ARG A 146 -7.30 18.44 3.35
N ASN A 147 -8.30 18.26 2.50
CA ASN A 147 -8.52 19.13 1.33
C ASN A 147 -8.89 20.55 1.76
N THR A 148 -9.83 20.69 2.69
CA THR A 148 -10.21 22.02 3.19
C THR A 148 -9.06 22.72 3.89
N TYR A 149 -8.24 21.98 4.66
CA TYR A 149 -7.08 22.54 5.34
C TYR A 149 -6.03 23.08 4.36
N PHE A 150 -5.57 22.27 3.40
CA PHE A 150 -4.52 22.67 2.45
C PHE A 150 -4.98 23.75 1.47
N HIS A 151 -6.27 23.78 1.12
CA HIS A 151 -6.82 24.81 0.25
C HIS A 151 -7.30 26.05 1.04
N SER A 152 -7.07 26.10 2.36
CA SER A 152 -7.56 27.18 3.23
C SER A 152 -9.07 27.41 3.13
N ALA A 153 -9.82 26.38 2.76
CA ALA A 153 -11.27 26.39 2.59
C ALA A 153 -11.97 25.98 3.90
N TYR A 154 -11.62 26.65 5.00
CA TYR A 154 -12.21 26.39 6.30
C TYR A 154 -12.30 27.64 7.19
N SER A 155 -13.06 27.54 8.26
CA SER A 155 -13.08 28.53 9.34
C SER A 155 -13.17 27.83 10.69
N LEU A 156 -12.55 28.42 11.70
CA LEU A 156 -12.55 27.90 13.07
C LEU A 156 -13.37 28.81 13.99
N SER A 157 -14.38 28.25 14.65
CA SER A 157 -14.87 28.78 15.92
C SER A 157 -14.06 28.20 17.07
N ASP A 158 -14.46 28.46 18.32
CA ASP A 158 -13.77 27.92 19.49
C ASP A 158 -14.05 26.40 19.64
N GLU A 159 -15.20 25.93 19.13
CA GLU A 159 -15.63 24.53 19.26
C GLU A 159 -15.69 23.77 17.92
N ASP A 160 -15.80 24.46 16.78
CA ASP A 160 -16.07 23.84 15.49
C ASP A 160 -15.05 24.16 14.41
N TYR A 161 -14.77 23.14 13.60
CA TYR A 161 -14.16 23.28 12.29
C TYR A 161 -15.27 23.31 11.24
N LYS A 162 -15.35 24.40 10.47
CA LYS A 162 -16.33 24.59 9.40
C LYS A 162 -15.65 24.49 8.05
N MET A 163 -16.08 23.53 7.24
CA MET A 163 -15.61 23.30 5.88
C MET A 163 -16.35 24.22 4.91
N HIS A 164 -15.60 24.84 4.01
CA HIS A 164 -16.11 25.61 2.87
C HIS A 164 -15.70 24.91 1.58
N ASP A 165 -16.50 25.07 0.52
CA ASP A 165 -16.18 24.58 -0.83
C ASP A 165 -15.72 23.11 -0.90
N SER A 166 -16.32 22.25 -0.07
CA SER A 166 -15.97 20.83 0.04
C SER A 166 -17.21 19.94 0.15
N GLU A 167 -17.04 18.66 -0.16
CA GLU A 167 -18.05 17.64 0.13
C GLU A 167 -18.30 17.52 1.64
N THR A 168 -19.49 17.06 2.01
CA THR A 168 -19.82 16.86 3.43
C THR A 168 -19.19 15.59 3.97
N ILE A 169 -18.73 15.61 5.24
CA ILE A 169 -18.32 14.40 5.95
C ILE A 169 -19.56 13.72 6.54
N SER A 170 -19.67 12.40 6.40
CA SER A 170 -20.74 11.62 7.02
C SER A 170 -20.42 11.34 8.50
N ILE A 171 -21.18 11.96 9.41
CA ILE A 171 -21.04 11.78 10.86
C ILE A 171 -22.36 11.24 11.40
N GLY A 172 -22.35 10.00 11.88
CA GLY A 172 -23.58 9.31 12.32
C GLY A 172 -24.59 9.10 11.19
N GLY A 173 -24.12 8.94 9.94
CA GLY A 173 -24.96 8.80 8.75
C GLY A 173 -25.54 10.10 8.21
N VAL A 174 -25.20 11.24 8.81
CA VAL A 174 -25.63 12.58 8.37
C VAL A 174 -24.46 13.32 7.76
N GLY A 175 -24.60 13.78 6.52
CA GLY A 175 -23.62 14.65 5.87
C GLY A 175 -23.57 16.02 6.55
N ARG A 176 -22.40 16.41 7.05
CA ARG A 176 -22.17 17.72 7.68
C ARG A 176 -21.01 18.46 7.02
N SER A 177 -21.16 19.77 6.87
CA SER A 177 -20.09 20.69 6.44
C SER A 177 -19.31 21.29 7.62
N TRP A 178 -19.53 20.79 8.83
CA TRP A 178 -18.83 21.20 10.04
C TRP A 178 -18.78 20.06 11.04
N PHE A 179 -17.82 20.11 11.96
CA PHE A 179 -17.68 19.14 13.04
C PHE A 179 -17.00 19.77 14.26
N ASN A 180 -17.30 19.21 15.41
CA ASN A 180 -16.74 19.66 16.68
C ASN A 180 -15.26 19.23 16.82
N ILE A 181 -14.41 20.16 17.23
CA ILE A 181 -12.96 19.97 17.31
C ILE A 181 -12.63 18.91 18.37
N ASP A 182 -13.21 18.98 19.56
CA ASP A 182 -12.84 18.12 20.68
C ASP A 182 -13.39 16.70 20.59
N THR A 183 -14.60 16.54 20.07
CA THR A 183 -15.28 15.24 20.03
C THR A 183 -15.07 14.48 18.72
N PHE A 184 -14.66 15.18 17.65
CA PHE A 184 -14.46 14.55 16.34
C PHE A 184 -13.02 14.66 15.83
N LEU A 185 -12.42 15.86 15.81
CA LEU A 185 -11.11 16.06 15.18
C LEU A 185 -9.94 15.63 16.08
N ASN A 186 -9.91 16.11 17.33
CA ASN A 186 -8.84 15.82 18.29
C ASN A 186 -8.65 14.30 18.49
N PRO A 187 -9.69 13.47 18.68
CA PRO A 187 -9.51 12.02 18.82
C PRO A 187 -8.85 11.37 17.59
N LYS A 188 -9.09 11.90 16.39
CA LYS A 188 -8.46 11.40 15.16
C LYS A 188 -6.99 11.79 15.09
N ILE A 189 -6.67 13.03 15.48
CA ILE A 189 -5.29 13.51 15.58
C ILE A 189 -4.52 12.65 16.60
N ASP A 190 -5.10 12.40 17.78
CA ASP A 190 -4.49 11.58 18.83
C ASP A 190 -4.24 10.16 18.35
N ASN A 191 -5.21 9.53 17.68
CA ASN A 191 -5.05 8.21 17.08
C ASN A 191 -3.92 8.20 16.03
N VAL A 192 -3.84 9.23 15.19
CA VAL A 192 -2.78 9.41 14.20
C VAL A 192 -1.41 9.53 14.86
N ILE A 193 -1.28 10.32 15.93
CA ILE A 193 -0.04 10.47 16.69
C ILE A 193 0.39 9.13 17.30
N ILE A 194 -0.54 8.40 17.94
CA ILE A 194 -0.25 7.09 18.54
C ILE A 194 0.22 6.09 17.47
N PHE A 195 -0.46 6.05 16.32
CA PHE A 195 -0.09 5.17 15.22
C PHE A 195 1.30 5.54 14.67
N PHE A 196 1.53 6.83 14.43
CA PHE A 196 2.82 7.35 13.97
C PHE A 196 3.96 6.99 14.91
N ASP A 197 3.80 7.25 16.21
CA ASP A 197 4.83 6.96 17.22
C ASP A 197 5.15 5.48 17.29
N THR A 198 4.12 4.63 17.21
CA THR A 198 4.28 3.18 17.17
C THR A 198 5.03 2.74 15.91
N PHE A 199 4.62 3.22 14.74
CA PHE A 199 5.26 2.88 13.46
C PHE A 199 6.73 3.34 13.43
N LYS A 200 6.99 4.60 13.80
CA LYS A 200 8.33 5.17 13.86
C LYS A 200 9.22 4.35 14.79
N LYS A 201 8.74 4.02 15.99
CA LYS A 201 9.46 3.19 16.95
C LYS A 201 9.79 1.83 16.37
N LEU A 202 8.80 1.10 15.83
CA LEU A 202 9.02 -0.22 15.25
C LEU A 202 10.03 -0.18 14.10
N TYR A 203 9.98 0.84 13.26
CA TYR A 203 10.92 1.02 12.16
C TYR A 203 12.35 1.28 12.67
N LEU A 204 12.54 2.23 13.59
CA LEU A 204 13.85 2.56 14.15
C LEU A 204 14.42 1.40 14.98
N ASP A 205 13.63 0.81 15.89
CA ASP A 205 14.04 -0.34 16.70
C ASP A 205 14.45 -1.52 15.81
N SER A 206 13.75 -1.73 14.68
CA SER A 206 14.11 -2.77 13.71
C SER A 206 15.44 -2.47 13.02
N PHE A 207 15.70 -1.22 12.68
CA PHE A 207 16.95 -0.77 12.09
C PHE A 207 18.12 -0.91 13.07
N ASP A 208 17.92 -0.47 14.31
CA ASP A 208 18.91 -0.44 15.38
C ASP A 208 19.21 -1.85 15.93
N SER A 209 18.31 -2.82 15.72
CA SER A 209 18.50 -4.21 16.17
C SER A 209 19.68 -4.94 15.51
N TYR A 210 20.20 -4.43 14.38
CA TYR A 210 21.31 -5.05 13.66
C TYR A 210 22.66 -4.50 14.14
N ILE A 211 23.10 -4.95 15.32
CA ILE A 211 24.35 -4.49 15.96
C ILE A 211 25.60 -5.26 15.51
N VAL A 212 25.42 -6.44 14.91
CA VAL A 212 26.50 -7.31 14.44
C VAL A 212 26.12 -7.93 13.10
N ASP A 213 27.12 -8.32 12.33
CA ASP A 213 26.92 -9.05 11.09
C ASP A 213 26.15 -10.36 11.33
N LYS A 214 25.18 -10.63 10.46
CA LYS A 214 24.34 -11.82 10.54
C LYS A 214 24.19 -12.46 9.18
N GLU A 215 24.48 -13.76 9.09
CA GLU A 215 24.21 -14.54 7.89
C GLU A 215 22.74 -14.99 7.87
N VAL A 216 22.07 -14.72 6.75
CA VAL A 216 20.70 -15.18 6.46
C VAL A 216 20.64 -15.77 5.06
N THR A 217 19.62 -16.57 4.80
CA THR A 217 19.30 -17.02 3.44
C THR A 217 18.32 -16.06 2.80
N GLY A 218 18.60 -15.64 1.58
CA GLY A 218 17.70 -14.77 0.81
C GLY A 218 17.78 -15.03 -0.69
N PHE A 219 16.88 -14.44 -1.46
CA PHE A 219 16.74 -14.71 -2.89
C PHE A 219 17.17 -13.53 -3.76
N PHE A 220 18.36 -13.62 -4.36
CA PHE A 220 18.97 -12.51 -5.11
C PHE A 220 19.87 -12.97 -6.28
N PRO A 221 19.36 -13.15 -7.50
CA PRO A 221 18.02 -13.61 -7.90
C PRO A 221 17.86 -15.13 -7.77
N ASN A 222 18.83 -15.82 -7.15
CA ASN A 222 18.73 -17.21 -6.73
C ASN A 222 18.89 -17.26 -5.20
N GLU A 223 18.56 -18.39 -4.58
CA GLU A 223 18.82 -18.58 -3.16
C GLU A 223 20.32 -18.43 -2.88
N SER A 224 20.68 -17.59 -1.91
CA SER A 224 22.05 -17.22 -1.61
C SER A 224 22.22 -16.95 -0.12
N LYS A 225 23.44 -17.17 0.38
CA LYS A 225 23.86 -16.71 1.71
C LYS A 225 24.15 -15.22 1.65
N ILE A 226 23.50 -14.47 2.51
CA ILE A 226 23.57 -13.01 2.55
C ILE A 226 24.03 -12.61 3.93
N THR A 227 25.08 -11.80 3.99
CA THR A 227 25.52 -11.18 5.24
C THR A 227 24.79 -9.85 5.38
N ILE A 228 23.86 -9.76 6.33
CA ILE A 228 23.35 -8.47 6.80
C ILE A 228 24.47 -7.82 7.60
N LEU A 229 24.79 -6.57 7.27
CA LEU A 229 25.88 -5.82 7.89
C LEU A 229 25.33 -5.01 9.06
N GLY A 230 25.88 -5.22 10.24
CA GLY A 230 25.48 -4.54 11.47
C GLY A 230 26.59 -3.67 12.05
N SER A 231 26.21 -2.74 12.92
CA SER A 231 27.15 -1.89 13.66
C SER A 231 26.53 -1.37 14.95
N ASP A 232 27.32 -0.72 15.81
CA ASP A 232 26.80 -0.04 16.99
C ASP A 232 25.74 1.05 16.67
N GLU A 233 25.69 1.52 15.42
CA GLU A 233 24.68 2.46 14.89
C GLU A 233 23.52 1.77 14.15
N GLY A 234 23.39 0.44 14.30
CA GLY A 234 22.37 -0.38 13.63
C GLY A 234 22.78 -0.85 12.24
N LEU A 235 21.77 -1.13 11.41
CA LEU A 235 21.90 -1.70 10.07
C LEU A 235 22.79 -0.85 9.13
N LYS A 236 23.83 -1.47 8.57
CA LYS A 236 24.75 -0.87 7.59
C LYS A 236 24.58 -1.44 6.18
N GLY A 237 23.64 -2.37 5.97
CA GLY A 237 23.28 -2.88 4.66
C GLY A 237 23.34 -4.40 4.57
N PHE A 238 23.65 -4.92 3.38
CA PHE A 238 23.89 -6.34 3.15
C PHE A 238 24.97 -6.58 2.09
N ARG A 239 25.55 -7.76 2.14
CA ARG A 239 26.61 -8.21 1.23
C ARG A 239 26.40 -9.67 0.85
N ILE A 240 26.62 -9.97 -0.41
CA ILE A 240 26.65 -11.32 -0.97
C ILE A 240 28.06 -11.55 -1.48
N LYS A 241 28.77 -12.49 -0.87
CA LYS A 241 30.17 -12.74 -1.19
C LYS A 241 30.32 -13.40 -2.54
N ASN A 242 31.30 -12.96 -3.34
CA ASN A 242 31.64 -13.56 -4.64
C ASN A 242 30.41 -13.78 -5.54
N ALA A 243 29.53 -12.79 -5.62
CA ALA A 243 28.25 -12.92 -6.31
C ALA A 243 28.35 -12.61 -7.81
N VAL A 244 29.36 -11.84 -8.21
CA VAL A 244 29.56 -11.44 -9.61
C VAL A 244 31.02 -11.63 -10.01
N GLN A 245 31.26 -11.88 -11.30
CA GLN A 245 32.60 -12.04 -11.85
C GLN A 245 32.90 -10.92 -12.85
N PHE A 246 33.98 -10.18 -12.63
CA PHE A 246 34.52 -9.21 -13.58
C PHE A 246 35.93 -9.62 -13.98
N TYR A 247 36.20 -9.72 -15.28
CA TYR A 247 37.53 -10.07 -15.81
C TYR A 247 38.16 -11.35 -15.23
N GLY A 248 37.34 -12.31 -14.77
CA GLY A 248 37.80 -13.55 -14.16
C GLY A 248 37.91 -13.51 -12.63
N GLU A 249 37.81 -12.34 -12.01
CA GLU A 249 37.84 -12.16 -10.56
C GLU A 249 36.44 -12.09 -9.97
N TRP A 250 36.25 -12.73 -8.81
CA TRP A 250 34.98 -12.70 -8.09
C TRP A 250 34.92 -11.48 -7.19
N HIS A 251 33.79 -10.78 -7.21
CA HIS A 251 33.53 -9.61 -6.39
C HIS A 251 32.24 -9.77 -5.60
N ASP A 252 32.21 -9.11 -4.46
CA ASP A 252 31.03 -9.01 -3.62
C ASP A 252 29.98 -8.11 -4.28
N SER A 253 28.71 -8.41 -4.02
CA SER A 253 27.58 -7.63 -4.48
C SER A 253 26.67 -7.28 -3.32
N GLY A 254 26.08 -6.09 -3.30
CA GLY A 254 25.15 -5.71 -2.25
C GLY A 254 24.88 -4.22 -2.17
N ILE A 255 24.24 -3.81 -1.08
CA ILE A 255 24.00 -2.41 -0.75
C ILE A 255 24.54 -2.21 0.64
N TRP A 256 25.49 -1.30 0.80
CA TRP A 256 25.99 -0.94 2.13
C TRP A 256 26.29 0.54 2.25
N TYR A 257 26.30 1.01 3.48
CA TYR A 257 26.55 2.39 3.81
C TYR A 257 28.06 2.68 3.77
N GLU A 258 28.44 3.71 3.02
CA GLU A 258 29.82 4.20 2.94
C GLU A 258 29.96 5.45 3.80
N GLU A 259 30.55 5.29 4.99
CA GLU A 259 30.62 6.36 6.01
C GLU A 259 31.43 7.56 5.53
N GLU A 260 32.50 7.34 4.76
CA GLU A 260 33.36 8.39 4.21
C GLU A 260 32.61 9.37 3.31
N HIS A 261 31.48 8.94 2.75
CA HIS A 261 30.69 9.70 1.78
C HIS A 261 29.27 10.00 2.26
N ASP A 262 28.85 9.43 3.41
CA ASP A 262 27.47 9.47 3.91
C ASP A 262 26.47 9.10 2.81
N ILE A 263 26.65 7.92 2.20
CA ILE A 263 25.75 7.41 1.15
C ILE A 263 25.44 5.93 1.31
N TRP A 264 24.24 5.53 0.89
CA TRP A 264 23.98 4.15 0.50
C TRP A 264 24.62 3.89 -0.86
N ALA A 265 25.57 2.96 -0.90
CA ALA A 265 26.27 2.59 -2.13
C ALA A 265 25.78 1.24 -2.64
N GLY A 266 25.30 1.22 -3.88
CA GLY A 266 25.01 0.00 -4.60
C GLY A 266 26.28 -0.58 -5.21
N ASN A 267 26.74 -1.70 -4.70
CA ASN A 267 27.99 -2.31 -5.09
C ASN A 267 27.75 -3.54 -5.95
N ASN A 268 28.16 -3.45 -7.23
CA ASN A 268 28.09 -4.55 -8.20
C ASN A 268 26.70 -5.22 -8.30
N ILE A 269 25.65 -4.41 -8.18
CA ILE A 269 24.26 -4.85 -8.29
C ILE A 269 23.62 -4.28 -9.54
N ASN A 270 23.08 -5.16 -10.38
CA ASN A 270 22.22 -4.77 -11.49
C ASN A 270 20.76 -5.03 -11.12
N VAL A 271 19.98 -3.94 -10.98
CA VAL A 271 18.53 -4.01 -10.83
C VAL A 271 17.90 -3.93 -12.22
N TYR A 272 17.59 -5.08 -12.81
CA TYR A 272 16.84 -5.13 -14.07
C TYR A 272 15.35 -4.91 -13.80
N PHE A 273 14.86 -3.69 -14.07
CA PHE A 273 13.46 -3.31 -13.82
C PHE A 273 12.43 -4.24 -14.47
N GLN A 274 12.68 -4.69 -15.70
CA GLN A 274 11.81 -5.65 -16.40
C GLN A 274 11.67 -6.98 -15.64
N ASN A 275 12.71 -7.41 -14.92
CA ASN A 275 12.65 -8.62 -14.09
C ASN A 275 11.87 -8.38 -12.80
N VAL A 276 12.02 -7.21 -12.18
CA VAL A 276 11.28 -6.85 -10.96
C VAL A 276 9.77 -6.81 -11.23
N GLU A 277 9.35 -6.16 -12.31
CA GLU A 277 7.94 -6.10 -12.71
C GLU A 277 7.38 -7.49 -13.03
N THR A 278 8.17 -8.33 -13.73
CA THR A 278 7.79 -9.72 -14.02
C THR A 278 7.58 -10.53 -12.74
N ILE A 279 8.47 -10.40 -11.76
CA ILE A 279 8.36 -11.11 -10.48
C ILE A 279 7.12 -10.62 -9.74
N GLU A 280 6.92 -9.30 -9.63
CA GLU A 280 5.78 -8.72 -8.93
C GLU A 280 4.44 -9.17 -9.55
N ILE A 281 4.31 -9.11 -10.87
CA ILE A 281 3.10 -9.53 -11.59
C ILE A 281 2.84 -11.02 -11.37
N ARG A 282 3.87 -11.86 -11.46
CA ARG A 282 3.72 -13.31 -11.22
C ARG A 282 3.28 -13.60 -9.79
N GLU A 283 3.89 -12.97 -8.79
CA GLU A 283 3.49 -13.14 -7.39
C GLU A 283 2.05 -12.69 -7.13
N GLN A 284 1.63 -11.56 -7.72
CA GLN A 284 0.27 -11.06 -7.60
C GLN A 284 -0.74 -11.99 -8.29
N ILE A 285 -0.45 -12.47 -9.51
CA ILE A 285 -1.26 -13.48 -10.20
C ILE A 285 -1.42 -14.70 -9.29
N THR A 286 -0.31 -15.27 -8.79
CA THR A 286 -0.36 -16.47 -7.94
C THR A 286 -1.17 -16.24 -6.67
N ARG A 287 -1.09 -15.06 -6.05
CA ARG A 287 -1.93 -14.71 -4.91
C ARG A 287 -3.42 -14.75 -5.29
N TYR A 288 -3.82 -14.08 -6.36
CA TYR A 288 -5.21 -14.06 -6.81
C TYR A 288 -5.71 -15.43 -7.31
N GLU A 289 -4.83 -16.27 -7.86
CA GLU A 289 -5.15 -17.66 -8.20
C GLU A 289 -5.52 -18.48 -6.95
N ASN A 290 -4.78 -18.29 -5.86
CA ASN A 290 -4.99 -19.00 -4.59
C ASN A 290 -6.14 -18.44 -3.75
N LYS A 291 -6.63 -17.23 -4.05
CA LYS A 291 -7.73 -16.61 -3.33
C LYS A 291 -9.08 -17.17 -3.75
N ALA A 292 -9.96 -17.44 -2.79
CA ALA A 292 -11.34 -17.82 -3.12
C ALA A 292 -12.11 -16.65 -3.75
N ASP A 293 -11.90 -15.43 -3.23
CA ASP A 293 -12.58 -14.21 -3.66
C ASP A 293 -11.73 -12.96 -3.33
N ILE A 294 -12.11 -11.80 -3.86
CA ILE A 294 -11.64 -10.47 -3.44
C ILE A 294 -12.56 -9.98 -2.33
N ASN A 295 -12.03 -9.58 -1.17
CA ASN A 295 -12.84 -9.38 0.03
C ASN A 295 -13.22 -7.92 0.28
N LYS A 296 -12.32 -6.98 0.00
CA LYS A 296 -12.45 -5.58 0.38
C LYS A 296 -12.49 -4.65 -0.81
N ASN A 297 -11.48 -4.72 -1.68
CA ASN A 297 -11.31 -3.76 -2.76
C ASN A 297 -10.63 -4.43 -3.97
N ASP A 298 -11.14 -4.16 -5.18
CA ASP A 298 -10.63 -4.70 -6.43
C ASP A 298 -9.67 -3.76 -7.17
N SER A 299 -9.37 -2.58 -6.63
CA SER A 299 -8.49 -1.58 -7.24
C SER A 299 -7.09 -2.13 -7.53
N GLU A 300 -6.51 -2.87 -6.58
CA GLU A 300 -5.18 -3.46 -6.78
C GLU A 300 -5.23 -4.64 -7.77
N PHE A 301 -6.33 -5.40 -7.81
CA PHE A 301 -6.56 -6.42 -8.83
C PHE A 301 -6.68 -5.80 -10.23
N TYR A 302 -7.49 -4.76 -10.41
CA TYR A 302 -7.64 -4.09 -11.69
C TYR A 302 -6.35 -3.40 -12.14
N ASN A 303 -5.56 -2.87 -11.20
CA ASN A 303 -4.23 -2.37 -11.52
C ASN A 303 -3.34 -3.48 -12.07
N LEU A 304 -3.29 -4.66 -11.45
CA LEU A 304 -2.59 -5.83 -12.00
C LEU A 304 -3.05 -6.15 -13.43
N ILE A 305 -4.37 -6.14 -13.68
CA ILE A 305 -4.94 -6.39 -15.00
C ILE A 305 -4.46 -5.35 -16.02
N ASP A 306 -4.43 -4.07 -15.66
CA ASP A 306 -3.93 -3.01 -16.54
C ASP A 306 -2.44 -3.15 -16.82
N LYS A 307 -1.62 -3.54 -15.81
CA LYS A 307 -0.19 -3.86 -16.02
C LYS A 307 0.00 -4.98 -17.03
N ILE A 308 -0.75 -6.08 -16.86
CA ILE A 308 -0.68 -7.24 -17.76
C ILE A 308 -1.14 -6.87 -19.18
N LYS A 309 -2.25 -6.12 -19.29
CA LYS A 309 -2.75 -5.63 -20.57
C LYS A 309 -1.70 -4.79 -21.30
N GLU A 310 -0.91 -4.00 -20.60
CA GLU A 310 0.12 -3.21 -21.23
C GLU A 310 1.30 -4.05 -21.72
N ARG A 311 1.77 -5.00 -20.91
CA ARG A 311 2.93 -5.83 -21.23
C ARG A 311 2.67 -6.84 -22.34
N GLN A 312 1.41 -7.16 -22.61
CA GLN A 312 0.95 -8.03 -23.70
C GLN A 312 1.64 -9.42 -23.71
N GLN A 313 2.05 -9.92 -22.54
CA GLN A 313 2.69 -11.24 -22.42
C GLN A 313 1.62 -12.34 -22.50
N PRO A 314 1.68 -13.29 -23.46
CA PRO A 314 0.59 -14.24 -23.70
C PRO A 314 0.18 -15.07 -22.48
N PHE A 315 1.16 -15.53 -21.70
CA PHE A 315 0.90 -16.30 -20.47
C PHE A 315 0.21 -15.46 -19.40
N GLU A 316 0.65 -14.22 -19.20
CA GLU A 316 0.04 -13.31 -18.22
C GLU A 316 -1.38 -12.94 -18.63
N LEU A 317 -1.62 -12.65 -19.92
CA LEU A 317 -2.94 -12.36 -20.46
C LEU A 317 -3.91 -13.54 -20.24
N GLN A 318 -3.46 -14.78 -20.49
CA GLN A 318 -4.28 -15.97 -20.26
C GLN A 318 -4.68 -16.08 -18.78
N LYS A 319 -3.71 -15.95 -17.86
CA LYS A 319 -3.94 -16.03 -16.42
C LYS A 319 -4.86 -14.92 -15.92
N ALA A 320 -4.61 -13.67 -16.34
CA ALA A 320 -5.45 -12.52 -16.03
C ALA A 320 -6.90 -12.70 -16.50
N THR A 321 -7.09 -13.22 -17.71
CA THR A 321 -8.42 -13.50 -18.27
C THR A 321 -9.16 -14.55 -17.43
N HIS A 322 -8.49 -15.64 -17.04
CA HIS A 322 -9.09 -16.63 -16.15
C HIS A 322 -9.45 -16.06 -14.78
N LEU A 323 -8.62 -15.19 -14.20
CA LEU A 323 -8.93 -14.53 -12.93
C LEU A 323 -10.14 -13.60 -13.03
N LEU A 324 -10.25 -12.83 -14.11
CA LEU A 324 -11.42 -11.98 -14.38
C LEU A 324 -12.70 -12.82 -14.47
N LEU A 325 -12.67 -13.93 -15.22
CA LEU A 325 -13.81 -14.84 -15.31
C LEU A 325 -14.16 -15.47 -13.96
N LYS A 326 -13.15 -15.90 -13.19
CA LYS A 326 -13.32 -16.48 -11.85
C LYS A 326 -14.04 -15.50 -10.92
N PHE A 327 -13.52 -14.29 -10.74
CA PHE A 327 -14.12 -13.31 -9.83
C PHE A 327 -15.46 -12.76 -10.34
N GLY A 328 -15.59 -12.56 -11.66
CA GLY A 328 -16.88 -12.22 -12.27
C GLY A 328 -17.95 -13.27 -11.98
N SER A 329 -17.61 -14.56 -12.09
CA SER A 329 -18.54 -15.67 -11.81
C SER A 329 -18.92 -15.79 -10.34
N ILE A 330 -18.00 -15.49 -9.42
CA ILE A 330 -18.31 -15.43 -7.99
C ILE A 330 -19.30 -14.30 -7.69
N ARG A 331 -19.10 -13.12 -8.29
CA ARG A 331 -20.01 -11.97 -8.13
C ARG A 331 -21.38 -12.24 -8.76
N ASP A 332 -21.40 -12.89 -9.93
CA ASP A 332 -22.64 -13.29 -10.62
C ASP A 332 -23.44 -14.33 -9.81
N LYS A 333 -22.74 -15.28 -9.20
CA LYS A 333 -23.37 -16.24 -8.27
C LYS A 333 -23.98 -15.51 -7.07
N LYS A 334 -23.24 -14.60 -6.42
CA LYS A 334 -23.77 -13.79 -5.30
C LYS A 334 -24.98 -12.96 -5.71
N MET A 335 -24.98 -12.38 -6.91
CA MET A 335 -26.15 -11.67 -7.46
C MET A 335 -27.35 -12.60 -7.62
N SER A 336 -27.13 -13.80 -8.13
CA SER A 336 -28.19 -14.79 -8.36
C SER A 336 -28.83 -15.22 -7.03
N GLU A 337 -28.01 -15.42 -6.00
CA GLU A 337 -28.39 -15.80 -4.63
C GLU A 337 -28.92 -14.63 -3.78
N GLU A 338 -28.71 -13.37 -4.19
CA GLU A 338 -29.21 -12.20 -3.45
C GLU A 338 -30.74 -12.12 -3.52
N GLU A 339 -31.36 -12.10 -2.33
CA GLU A 339 -32.80 -11.99 -2.13
C GLU A 339 -33.24 -10.51 -2.07
N ASN A 340 -32.39 -9.62 -1.58
CA ASN A 340 -32.73 -8.20 -1.50
C ASN A 340 -32.67 -7.56 -2.90
N GLN A 341 -33.84 -7.19 -3.43
CA GLN A 341 -33.94 -6.62 -4.78
C GLN A 341 -33.11 -5.34 -4.97
N PHE A 342 -33.06 -4.45 -3.98
CA PHE A 342 -32.26 -3.22 -4.07
C PHE A 342 -30.76 -3.52 -4.14
N LYS A 343 -30.28 -4.49 -3.36
CA LYS A 343 -28.88 -4.93 -3.47
C LYS A 343 -28.63 -5.61 -4.80
N LYS A 344 -29.53 -6.49 -5.24
CA LYS A 344 -29.46 -7.20 -6.53
C LYS A 344 -29.30 -6.24 -7.71
N GLN A 345 -29.98 -5.08 -7.67
CA GLN A 345 -29.86 -4.02 -8.68
C GLN A 345 -28.47 -3.36 -8.75
N SER A 346 -27.68 -3.41 -7.69
CA SER A 346 -26.32 -2.86 -7.68
C SER A 346 -25.27 -3.81 -8.27
N TYR A 347 -25.54 -5.12 -8.26
CA TYR A 347 -24.58 -6.13 -8.71
C TYR A 347 -24.14 -6.02 -10.16
N PRO A 348 -24.98 -5.67 -11.15
CA PRO A 348 -24.52 -5.49 -12.53
C PRO A 348 -23.34 -4.53 -12.65
N LYS A 349 -23.30 -3.45 -11.84
CA LYS A 349 -22.17 -2.50 -11.80
C LYS A 349 -20.87 -3.12 -11.29
N VAL A 350 -20.96 -4.21 -10.54
CA VAL A 350 -19.83 -4.94 -9.95
C VAL A 350 -19.44 -6.17 -10.77
N VAL A 351 -20.40 -6.83 -11.44
CA VAL A 351 -20.15 -8.05 -12.23
C VAL A 351 -19.64 -7.72 -13.63
N LEU A 352 -20.32 -6.80 -14.32
CA LEU A 352 -20.04 -6.50 -15.74
C LEU A 352 -18.59 -6.07 -16.01
N PRO A 353 -17.94 -5.24 -15.16
CA PRO A 353 -16.55 -4.85 -15.39
C PRO A 353 -15.59 -6.03 -15.51
N TYR A 354 -15.81 -7.14 -14.79
CA TYR A 354 -14.97 -8.34 -14.89
C TYR A 354 -15.08 -9.00 -16.27
N TYR A 355 -16.31 -9.25 -16.73
CA TYR A 355 -16.55 -9.91 -18.01
C TYR A 355 -16.17 -9.05 -19.21
N GLN A 356 -16.49 -7.75 -19.17
CA GLN A 356 -16.11 -6.81 -20.22
C GLN A 356 -14.58 -6.74 -20.34
N LYS A 357 -13.87 -6.64 -19.21
CA LYS A 357 -12.41 -6.60 -19.21
C LYS A 357 -11.79 -7.92 -19.68
N ALA A 358 -12.41 -9.07 -19.40
CA ALA A 358 -11.94 -10.37 -19.89
C ALA A 358 -11.98 -10.44 -21.43
N ILE A 359 -13.06 -9.94 -22.05
CA ILE A 359 -13.16 -9.83 -23.52
C ILE A 359 -12.14 -8.84 -24.07
N GLU A 360 -11.94 -7.71 -23.39
CA GLU A 360 -11.01 -6.66 -23.81
C GLU A 360 -9.56 -7.13 -23.87
N ILE A 361 -9.09 -7.89 -22.87
CA ILE A 361 -7.67 -8.26 -22.76
C ILE A 361 -7.33 -9.63 -23.34
N GLY A 362 -8.31 -10.54 -23.42
CA GLY A 362 -8.07 -11.93 -23.78
C GLY A 362 -9.17 -12.55 -24.63
N PRO A 363 -9.59 -11.92 -25.75
CA PRO A 363 -10.66 -12.45 -26.60
C PRO A 363 -10.37 -13.87 -27.11
N GLN A 364 -9.11 -14.23 -27.30
CA GLN A 364 -8.65 -15.56 -27.70
C GLN A 364 -8.72 -16.63 -26.60
N PHE A 365 -8.92 -16.22 -25.34
CA PHE A 365 -8.97 -17.12 -24.18
C PHE A 365 -10.39 -17.28 -23.62
N VAL A 366 -11.40 -16.69 -24.28
CA VAL A 366 -12.80 -16.73 -23.84
C VAL A 366 -13.72 -17.20 -24.97
N ASP A 367 -14.81 -17.87 -24.59
CA ASP A 367 -15.93 -18.12 -25.49
C ASP A 367 -16.77 -16.84 -25.62
N ILE A 368 -16.41 -16.00 -26.60
CA ILE A 368 -17.03 -14.68 -26.83
C ILE A 368 -18.56 -14.79 -26.99
N PRO A 369 -19.12 -15.69 -27.82
CA PRO A 369 -20.57 -15.85 -27.92
C PRO A 369 -21.26 -16.10 -26.57
N THR A 370 -20.74 -17.05 -25.78
CA THR A 370 -21.32 -17.40 -24.48
C THR A 370 -21.24 -16.23 -23.50
N LEU A 371 -20.07 -15.58 -23.43
CA LEU A 371 -19.85 -14.47 -22.50
C LEU A 371 -20.66 -13.22 -22.88
N THR A 372 -20.78 -12.92 -24.18
CA THR A 372 -21.59 -11.80 -24.68
C THR A 372 -23.07 -12.00 -24.39
N LYS A 373 -23.57 -13.23 -24.57
CA LYS A 373 -24.94 -13.59 -24.17
C LYS A 373 -25.16 -13.37 -22.68
N ARG A 374 -24.21 -13.81 -21.83
CA ARG A 374 -24.30 -13.62 -20.38
C ARG A 374 -24.30 -12.14 -19.98
N ILE A 375 -23.43 -11.33 -20.59
CA ILE A 375 -23.41 -9.86 -20.40
C ILE A 375 -24.78 -9.26 -20.73
N ALA A 376 -25.36 -9.62 -21.88
CA ALA A 376 -26.67 -9.13 -22.30
C ALA A 376 -27.79 -9.55 -21.33
N GLU A 377 -27.75 -10.76 -20.78
CA GLU A 377 -28.69 -11.22 -19.74
C GLU A 377 -28.59 -10.34 -18.47
N ILE A 378 -27.38 -10.07 -18.00
CA ILE A 378 -27.13 -9.23 -16.82
C ILE A 378 -27.59 -7.78 -17.07
N GLU A 379 -27.30 -7.22 -18.23
CA GLU A 379 -27.73 -5.87 -18.62
C GLU A 379 -29.25 -5.74 -18.78
N ASN A 380 -29.92 -6.76 -19.34
CA ASN A 380 -31.37 -6.75 -19.49
C ASN A 380 -32.08 -6.83 -18.13
N ASN A 381 -31.55 -7.65 -17.21
CA ASN A 381 -32.04 -7.68 -15.83
C ASN A 381 -31.88 -6.32 -15.12
N TYR A 382 -30.86 -5.54 -15.50
CA TYR A 382 -30.66 -4.18 -14.98
C TYR A 382 -31.66 -3.15 -15.59
N LYS A 383 -32.00 -3.29 -16.87
CA LYS A 383 -32.88 -2.34 -17.59
C LYS A 383 -34.38 -2.57 -17.41
N GLN A 384 -34.83 -3.76 -17.01
CA GLN A 384 -36.25 -4.14 -16.97
C GLN A 384 -37.01 -3.81 -15.68
N GLN A 385 -36.48 -3.01 -14.76
CA GLN A 385 -37.18 -2.69 -13.51
C GLN A 385 -37.44 -1.17 -13.37
N PRO A 386 -38.71 -0.74 -13.24
CA PRO A 386 -39.07 0.68 -13.20
C PRO A 386 -38.59 1.34 -11.89
N TYR A 387 -38.23 2.62 -12.01
CA TYR A 387 -37.99 3.55 -10.90
C TYR A 387 -39.17 3.65 -9.94
#